data_AF-A0A537H8U7-F1
#
_entry.id   AF-A0A537H8U7-F1
#
_cell.length_a   1.000
_cell.length_b   1.000
_cell.length_c   1.000
_cell.angle_alpha   90.00
_cell.angle_beta   90.00
_cell.angle_gamma   90.00
#
_symmetry.space_group_name_H-M   'P 1'
#
loop_
_entity.id
_entity.type
_entity.pdbx_description
1 polymer ?
#
loop_
_entity_poly.entity_id
_entity_poly.type
_entity_poly.pdbx_seq_one_letter_code
_entity_poly.pdbx_strand_id
1 'polypeptide(L)'
;MLRIIADEREKPSGVPEALRSLGVSVEYRLLDVADYLVGAYAIERKSVRDFVSSLYSGRLFDQAHRLGEAYETIFLIVEGDLWEEIRGSRNPRSLWGALISSVLDFGLNTFFAPDEKQTAQFLVTLGRGGRHRRGSSGPPL
;
A
#
# COMPACT_ATOMS: atom_id res chain seq x y z
N MET A 1 -20.83 -3.83 -7.69
CA MET A 1 -20.33 -3.03 -6.56
C MET A 1 -18.97 -3.59 -6.17
N LEU A 2 -17.93 -2.75 -6.05
CA LEU A 2 -16.60 -3.21 -5.64
C LEU A 2 -16.64 -3.57 -4.15
N ARG A 3 -16.07 -4.72 -3.79
CA ARG A 3 -15.88 -5.15 -2.40
C ARG A 3 -14.39 -5.15 -2.08
N ILE A 4 -14.02 -4.57 -0.94
CA ILE A 4 -12.66 -4.58 -0.40
C ILE A 4 -12.74 -5.13 1.02
N ILE A 5 -11.85 -6.08 1.34
CA ILE A 5 -11.68 -6.55 2.71
C ILE A 5 -10.64 -5.65 3.35
N ALA A 6 -10.97 -5.08 4.50
CA ALA A 6 -10.05 -4.28 5.32
C ALA A 6 -9.78 -5.04 6.62
N ASP A 7 -8.54 -4.98 7.08
CA ASP A 7 -8.22 -5.44 8.42
C ASP A 7 -8.97 -4.58 9.47
N GLU A 8 -9.45 -5.20 10.54
CA GLU A 8 -10.13 -4.51 11.65
C GLU A 8 -9.29 -3.37 12.25
N ARG A 9 -7.96 -3.53 12.27
CA ARG A 9 -6.99 -2.56 12.81
C ARG A 9 -6.87 -1.31 11.95
N GLU A 10 -7.40 -1.32 10.72
CA GLU A 10 -7.42 -0.15 9.82
C GLU A 10 -8.63 0.77 10.02
N LYS A 11 -9.57 0.45 10.90
CA LYS A 11 -10.67 1.36 11.26
C LYS A 11 -10.23 2.81 11.59
N PRO A 12 -9.15 3.07 12.36
CA PRO A 12 -8.72 4.42 12.69
C PRO A 12 -7.93 5.12 11.58
N SER A 13 -7.60 4.47 10.45
CA SER A 13 -6.79 5.10 9.40
C SER A 13 -7.55 6.09 8.53
N GLY A 14 -8.89 6.12 8.61
CA GLY A 14 -9.73 6.96 7.75
C GLY A 14 -9.92 6.41 6.33
N VAL A 15 -9.05 5.52 5.85
CA VAL A 15 -9.15 4.88 4.53
C VAL A 15 -10.45 4.08 4.38
N PRO A 16 -10.92 3.27 5.36
CA PRO A 16 -12.20 2.56 5.22
C PRO A 16 -13.41 3.49 5.06
N GLU A 17 -13.40 4.66 5.69
CA GLU A 17 -14.44 5.67 5.55
C GLU A 17 -14.37 6.34 4.17
N ALA A 18 -13.16 6.68 3.70
CA ALA A 18 -12.94 7.20 2.36
C ALA A 18 -13.38 6.20 1.27
N LEU A 19 -13.15 4.89 1.46
CA LEU A 19 -13.62 3.85 0.56
C LEU A 19 -15.17 3.80 0.48
N ARG A 20 -15.84 3.91 1.63
CA ARG A 20 -17.31 3.91 1.69
C ARG A 20 -17.91 5.13 0.99
N SER A 21 -17.30 6.30 1.13
CA SER A 21 -17.75 7.52 0.44
C SER A 21 -17.62 7.40 -1.09
N LEU A 22 -16.70 6.55 -1.58
CA LEU A 22 -16.55 6.19 -3.00
C LEU A 22 -17.49 5.06 -3.47
N GLY A 23 -18.42 4.61 -2.62
CA GLY A 23 -19.41 3.57 -2.95
C GLY A 23 -18.84 2.14 -2.93
N VAL A 24 -17.73 1.91 -2.24
CA VAL A 24 -17.15 0.58 -2.02
C VAL A 24 -17.83 -0.11 -0.84
N SER A 25 -18.12 -1.40 -1.00
CA SER A 25 -18.51 -2.27 0.11
C SER A 25 -17.25 -2.69 0.88
N VAL A 26 -17.01 -2.08 2.04
CA VAL A 26 -15.89 -2.43 2.92
C VAL A 26 -16.34 -3.47 3.93
N GLU A 27 -15.70 -4.64 3.88
CA GLU A 27 -15.87 -5.72 4.84
C GLU A 27 -14.69 -5.74 5.80
N TYR A 28 -14.95 -5.73 7.10
CA TYR A 28 -13.90 -5.89 8.10
C TYR A 28 -13.66 -7.35 8.44
N ARG A 29 -12.39 -7.74 8.52
CA ARG A 29 -11.93 -9.04 9.03
C ARG A 29 -10.65 -8.86 9.83
N LEU A 30 -10.32 -9.84 10.67
CA LEU A 30 -8.96 -9.97 11.19
C LEU A 30 -8.14 -10.71 10.14
N LEU A 31 -7.14 -10.06 9.57
CA LEU A 31 -6.21 -10.62 8.59
C LEU A 31 -4.91 -11.00 9.30
N ASP A 32 -4.39 -12.20 9.02
CA ASP A 32 -3.10 -12.63 9.58
C ASP A 32 -1.93 -11.82 9.00
N VAL A 33 -2.11 -11.36 7.75
CA VAL A 33 -1.17 -10.58 6.93
C VAL A 33 -1.94 -9.64 6.00
N ALA A 34 -1.34 -8.48 5.69
CA ALA A 34 -1.90 -7.37 4.91
C ALA A 34 -2.99 -6.55 5.65
N ASP A 35 -3.16 -5.30 5.20
CA ASP A 35 -4.13 -4.34 5.72
C ASP A 35 -5.40 -4.30 4.86
N TYR A 36 -5.28 -4.54 3.55
CA TYR A 36 -6.42 -4.64 2.64
C TYR A 36 -6.24 -5.77 1.63
N LEU A 37 -7.37 -6.36 1.23
CA LEU A 37 -7.45 -7.27 0.08
C LEU A 37 -8.38 -6.67 -0.99
N VAL A 38 -7.84 -6.52 -2.20
CA VAL A 38 -8.54 -5.96 -3.36
C VAL A 38 -8.48 -6.98 -4.49
N GLY A 39 -9.54 -7.78 -4.64
CA GLY A 39 -9.53 -8.89 -5.60
C GLY A 39 -8.43 -9.91 -5.25
N ALA A 40 -7.45 -10.08 -6.14
CA ALA A 40 -6.30 -10.96 -5.93
C ALA A 40 -5.07 -10.26 -5.32
N TYR A 41 -5.17 -8.96 -5.02
CA TYR A 41 -4.05 -8.14 -4.57
C TYR A 41 -4.09 -7.95 -3.05
N ALA A 42 -2.96 -8.18 -2.41
CA ALA A 42 -2.74 -7.81 -1.01
C ALA A 42 -2.09 -6.43 -0.92
N ILE A 43 -2.57 -5.63 0.03
CA ILE A 43 -2.09 -4.27 0.25
C ILE A 43 -1.59 -4.17 1.68
N GLU A 44 -0.34 -3.76 1.83
CA GLU A 44 0.22 -3.26 3.08
C GLU A 44 0.18 -1.73 3.04
N ARG A 45 -0.46 -1.08 4.01
CA ARG A 45 -0.45 0.37 4.19
C ARG A 45 0.50 0.72 5.31
N LYS A 46 1.32 1.74 5.10
CA LYS A 46 2.25 2.21 6.13
C LYS A 46 2.34 3.73 6.09
N SER A 47 2.29 4.39 7.25
CA SER A 47 2.62 5.81 7.29
C SER A 47 4.08 6.00 6.88
N VAL A 48 4.47 7.17 6.35
CA VAL A 48 5.88 7.44 6.04
C VAL A 48 6.77 7.20 7.26
N ARG A 49 6.36 7.65 8.45
CA ARG A 49 7.14 7.46 9.69
C ARG A 49 7.33 5.99 10.03
N ASP A 50 6.26 5.20 9.95
CA ASP A 50 6.33 3.76 10.20
C ASP A 50 7.14 3.04 9.13
N PHE A 51 7.04 3.47 7.88
CA PHE A 51 7.86 2.98 6.78
C PHE A 51 9.34 3.22 7.07
N VAL A 52 9.74 4.47 7.32
CA VAL A 52 11.13 4.82 7.65
C VAL A 52 11.63 4.05 8.88
N SER A 53 10.85 3.96 9.95
CA SER A 53 11.26 3.21 11.15
C SER A 53 11.36 1.70 10.92
N SER A 54 10.46 1.11 10.13
CA SER A 54 10.47 -0.31 9.76
C SER A 54 11.65 -0.68 8.87
N LEU A 55 12.11 0.27 8.05
CA LEU A 55 13.31 0.12 7.24
C LEU A 55 14.57 0.07 8.09
N TYR A 56 14.74 1.03 9.00
CA TYR A 56 15.92 1.06 9.88
C TYR A 56 15.99 -0.14 10.82
N SER A 57 14.84 -0.69 11.23
CA SER A 57 14.78 -1.86 12.11
C SER A 57 14.78 -3.19 11.36
N GLY A 58 14.69 -3.19 10.03
CA GLY A 58 14.58 -4.40 9.20
C GLY A 58 13.19 -5.07 9.20
N ARG A 59 12.25 -4.62 10.04
CA ARG A 59 10.91 -5.20 10.15
C ARG A 59 10.11 -5.18 8.85
N LEU A 60 10.37 -4.22 7.96
CA LEU A 60 9.70 -4.17 6.66
C LEU A 60 9.97 -5.44 5.84
N PHE A 61 11.18 -5.98 5.95
CA PHE A 61 11.62 -7.14 5.17
C PHE A 61 10.94 -8.42 5.62
N ASP A 62 10.79 -8.60 6.94
CA ASP A 62 10.04 -9.72 7.51
C ASP A 62 8.55 -9.68 7.09
N GLN A 63 7.97 -8.48 7.08
CA GLN A 63 6.60 -8.28 6.61
C GLN A 63 6.46 -8.61 5.12
N ALA A 64 7.41 -8.14 4.30
CA ALA A 64 7.43 -8.42 2.87
C ALA A 64 7.51 -9.93 2.59
N HIS A 65 8.39 -10.65 3.29
CA HIS A 65 8.50 -12.10 3.17
C HIS A 65 7.19 -12.80 3.53
N ARG A 66 6.56 -12.45 4.67
CA ARG A 66 5.28 -13.05 5.09
C ARG A 66 4.14 -12.77 4.10
N LEU A 67 4.13 -11.59 3.49
CA LEU A 67 3.18 -11.25 2.44
C LEU A 67 3.43 -12.09 1.19
N GLY A 68 4.69 -12.24 0.78
CA GLY A 68 5.14 -13.03 -0.39
C GLY A 68 4.77 -14.51 -0.32
N GLU A 69 4.82 -15.10 0.87
CA GLU A 69 4.40 -16.48 1.12
C GLU A 69 2.87 -16.68 0.99
N ALA A 70 2.09 -15.61 1.21
CA ALA A 70 0.63 -15.67 1.25
C ALA A 70 -0.05 -15.21 -0.05
N TYR A 71 0.57 -14.29 -0.80
CA TYR A 71 -0.04 -13.64 -1.96
C TYR A 71 0.94 -13.48 -3.12
N GLU A 72 0.47 -13.79 -4.33
CA GLU A 72 1.26 -13.67 -5.55
C GLU A 72 1.60 -12.22 -5.92
N THR A 73 0.71 -11.27 -5.62
CA THR A 73 0.91 -9.85 -5.95
C THR A 73 0.60 -8.97 -4.76
N ILE A 74 1.62 -8.24 -4.31
CA ILE A 74 1.57 -7.39 -3.12
C ILE A 74 1.89 -5.96 -3.52
N PHE A 75 1.15 -5.02 -2.95
CA PHE A 75 1.42 -3.60 -3.02
C PHE A 75 1.74 -3.06 -1.63
N LEU A 76 2.77 -2.22 -1.55
CA LEU A 76 3.03 -1.39 -0.37
C LEU A 76 2.56 0.04 -0.70
N ILE A 77 1.64 0.58 0.09
CA ILE A 77 1.24 1.99 -0.01
C ILE A 77 1.86 2.75 1.17
N VAL A 78 2.77 3.66 0.86
CA VAL A 78 3.37 4.56 1.84
C VAL A 78 2.57 5.87 1.86
N GLU A 79 1.93 6.15 2.99
CA GLU A 79 1.00 7.27 3.15
C GLU A 79 1.64 8.45 3.92
N GLY A 80 1.62 9.63 3.32
CA GLY A 80 2.18 10.89 3.84
C GLY A 80 3.24 11.52 2.92
N ASP A 81 3.92 12.56 3.40
CA ASP A 81 4.99 13.25 2.65
C ASP A 81 6.37 12.58 2.87
N LEU A 82 6.71 11.63 2.00
CA LEU A 82 8.04 11.01 2.00
C LEU A 82 9.16 12.02 1.70
N TRP A 83 8.88 13.05 0.90
CA TRP A 83 9.89 14.01 0.50
C TRP A 83 10.33 14.90 1.65
N GLU A 84 9.42 15.22 2.57
CA GLU A 84 9.75 15.89 3.82
C GLU A 84 10.74 15.06 4.65
N GLU A 85 10.47 13.76 4.82
CA GLU A 85 11.33 12.86 5.59
C GLU A 85 12.70 12.64 4.91
N ILE A 86 12.75 12.56 3.57
CA ILE A 86 14.02 12.48 2.84
C ILE A 86 14.85 13.76 3.01
N ARG A 87 14.22 14.94 2.92
CA ARG A 87 14.90 16.24 3.12
C ARG A 87 15.39 16.43 4.54
N GLY A 88 14.62 15.97 5.53
CA GLY A 88 14.96 16.04 6.95
C GLY A 88 15.95 14.96 7.43
N SER A 89 16.17 13.91 6.63
CA SER A 89 17.01 12.79 7.02
C SER A 89 18.48 13.15 7.15
N ARG A 90 19.11 12.73 8.25
CA ARG A 90 20.56 12.82 8.46
C ARG A 90 21.35 11.92 7.49
N ASN A 91 20.71 10.88 6.95
CA ASN A 91 21.32 9.98 5.98
C ASN A 91 20.31 9.57 4.89
N PRO A 92 20.09 10.42 3.87
CA PRO A 92 19.16 10.14 2.78
C PRO A 92 19.53 8.87 1.98
N ARG A 93 20.82 8.49 1.93
CA ARG A 93 21.26 7.28 1.23
C ARG A 93 20.66 6.01 1.84
N SER A 94 20.47 5.99 3.17
CA SER A 94 19.87 4.85 3.84
C SER A 94 18.39 4.67 3.44
N LEU A 95 17.64 5.78 3.33
CA LEU A 95 16.25 5.76 2.86
C LEU A 95 16.16 5.28 1.41
N TRP A 96 17.03 5.79 0.54
CA TRP A 96 17.09 5.35 -0.84
C TRP A 96 17.48 3.87 -0.98
N GLY A 97 18.49 3.41 -0.22
CA GLY A 97 18.88 2.00 -0.22
C GLY A 97 17.72 1.08 0.19
N ALA A 98 16.98 1.47 1.22
CA ALA A 98 15.79 0.78 1.67
C ALA A 98 14.67 0.71 0.60
N LEU A 99 14.38 1.83 -0.06
CA LEU A 99 13.41 1.89 -1.17
C LEU A 99 13.84 1.02 -2.37
N ILE A 100 15.13 1.00 -2.66
CA ILE A 100 15.70 0.15 -3.70
C ILE A 100 15.52 -1.31 -3.33
N SER A 101 15.86 -1.69 -2.09
CA SER A 101 15.71 -3.06 -1.61
C SER A 101 14.24 -3.52 -1.59
N SER A 102 13.30 -2.68 -1.17
CA SER A 102 11.88 -3.06 -1.17
C SER A 102 11.40 -3.45 -2.58
N VAL A 103 11.90 -2.78 -3.62
CA VAL A 103 11.55 -3.06 -5.01
C VAL A 103 12.35 -4.22 -5.60
N LEU A 104 13.68 -4.22 -5.45
CA LEU A 104 14.56 -5.19 -6.11
C LEU A 104 14.65 -6.53 -5.39
N ASP A 105 14.72 -6.50 -4.06
CA ASP A 105 15.02 -7.68 -3.26
C ASP A 105 13.73 -8.37 -2.76
N PHE A 106 12.68 -7.59 -2.48
CA PHE A 106 11.45 -8.09 -1.86
C PHE A 106 10.22 -8.07 -2.78
N GLY A 107 10.36 -7.57 -4.02
CA GLY A 107 9.27 -7.54 -4.99
C GLY A 107 8.05 -6.72 -4.54
N LEU A 108 8.23 -5.79 -3.59
CA LEU A 108 7.14 -4.93 -3.13
C LEU A 108 6.88 -3.85 -4.17
N ASN A 109 5.71 -3.93 -4.80
CA ASN A 109 5.22 -2.89 -5.69
C ASN A 109 4.83 -1.67 -4.85
N THR A 110 5.79 -0.77 -4.64
CA THR A 110 5.66 0.35 -3.71
C THR A 110 5.05 1.58 -4.40
N PHE A 111 3.99 2.12 -3.82
CA PHE A 111 3.29 3.34 -4.25
C PHE A 111 3.21 4.34 -3.11
N PHE A 112 3.02 5.61 -3.45
CA PHE A 112 2.94 6.70 -2.48
C PHE A 112 1.59 7.39 -2.60
N ALA A 113 0.95 7.64 -1.46
CA ALA A 113 -0.27 8.41 -1.37
C ALA A 113 -0.06 9.55 -0.35
N PRO A 114 -0.45 10.79 -0.66
CA PRO A 114 -0.27 11.89 0.29
C PRO A 114 -1.20 11.79 1.51
N ASP A 115 -2.34 11.11 1.38
CA ASP A 115 -3.38 11.03 2.41
C ASP A 115 -4.29 9.80 2.22
N GLU A 116 -5.18 9.58 3.19
CA GLU A 116 -6.10 8.44 3.24
C GLU A 116 -7.08 8.40 2.06
N LYS A 117 -7.41 9.57 1.49
CA LYS A 117 -8.33 9.68 0.35
C LYS A 117 -7.65 9.21 -0.93
N GLN A 118 -6.38 9.57 -1.12
CA GLN A 118 -5.59 9.08 -2.25
C GLN A 118 -5.28 7.59 -2.12
N THR A 119 -5.02 7.09 -0.90
CA THR A 119 -4.94 5.64 -0.66
C THR A 119 -6.25 4.95 -1.07
N ALA A 120 -7.41 5.44 -0.60
CA ALA A 120 -8.70 4.89 -1.00
C ALA A 120 -8.91 4.93 -2.52
N GLN A 121 -8.58 6.04 -3.18
CA GLN A 121 -8.70 6.19 -4.64
C GLN A 121 -7.83 5.16 -5.38
N PHE A 122 -6.59 4.94 -4.95
CA PHE A 122 -5.72 3.91 -5.50
C PHE A 122 -6.38 2.52 -5.42
N LEU A 123 -6.91 2.16 -4.24
CA LEU A 123 -7.55 0.87 -4.02
C LEU A 123 -8.79 0.67 -4.90
N VAL A 124 -9.61 1.72 -5.07
CA VAL A 124 -10.78 1.69 -5.96
C VAL A 124 -10.36 1.49 -7.41
N THR A 125 -9.38 2.26 -7.88
CA THR A 125 -8.87 2.17 -9.24
C THR A 125 -8.26 0.80 -9.52
N LEU A 126 -7.50 0.25 -8.57
CA LEU A 126 -6.96 -1.10 -8.64
C LEU A 126 -8.08 -2.16 -8.76
N GLY A 127 -9.08 -2.09 -7.88
CA GLY A 127 -10.19 -3.04 -7.84
C GLY A 127 -11.12 -2.98 -9.05
N ARG A 128 -11.29 -1.81 -9.67
CA ARG A 128 -12.06 -1.63 -10.92
C ARG A 128 -11.27 -2.01 -12.17
N GLY A 129 -9.99 -2.33 -12.03
CA GLY A 129 -9.14 -2.72 -13.15
C GLY A 129 -8.71 -1.53 -14.01
N GLY A 130 -8.47 -0.36 -13.39
CA GLY A 130 -7.94 0.88 -13.97
C GLY A 130 -6.52 0.76 -14.58
N ARG A 131 -6.10 -0.45 -14.93
CA ARG A 131 -4.79 -0.78 -15.49
C ARG A 131 -4.91 -0.87 -17.00
N HIS A 132 -4.01 -0.19 -17.69
CA HIS A 132 -3.87 -0.33 -19.13
C HIS A 132 -3.61 -1.80 -19.51
N ARG A 133 -4.38 -2.33 -20.45
CA ARG A 133 -4.14 -3.64 -21.05
C ARG A 133 -3.51 -3.40 -22.41
N ARG A 134 -2.45 -4.15 -22.75
CA ARG A 134 -1.77 -4.03 -24.05
C ARG A 134 -2.82 -4.00 -25.17
N GLY A 135 -2.80 -2.95 -25.98
CA GLY A 135 -3.75 -2.73 -27.08
C GLY A 135 -4.87 -1.72 -26.81
N SER A 136 -4.99 -1.13 -25.61
CA SER A 136 -5.89 0.02 -25.39
C SER A 136 -5.20 1.36 -25.68
N SER A 137 -5.94 2.47 -25.73
CA SER A 137 -5.40 3.82 -25.98
C SER A 137 -4.91 4.55 -24.71
N GLY A 138 -5.02 3.89 -23.56
CA GLY A 138 -4.68 4.44 -22.24
C GLY A 138 -5.17 3.53 -21.11
N PRO A 139 -4.87 3.84 -19.84
CA PRO A 139 -5.50 3.16 -18.72
C PRO A 139 -7.02 3.38 -18.75
N PRO A 140 -7.84 2.33 -18.51
CA PRO A 140 -9.27 2.49 -18.37
C PRO A 140 -9.55 3.36 -17.13
N LEU A 141 -10.47 4.32 -17.28
CA LEU A 141 -10.88 5.27 -16.25
C LEU A 141 -11.39 4.57 -14.98
#